data_AF-A0A962JLE6-F1
#
_entry.id   AF-A0A962JLE6-F1
#
_cell.length_a   1.000
_cell.length_b   1.000
_cell.length_c   1.000
_cell.angle_alpha   90.00
_cell.angle_beta   90.00
_cell.angle_gamma   90.00
#
_symmetry.space_group_name_H-M   'P 1'
#
loop_
_entity.id
_entity.type
_entity.pdbx_description
1 polymer ?
#
loop_
_entity_poly.entity_id
_entity_poly.type
_entity_poly.pdbx_seq_one_letter_code
_entity_poly.pdbx_strand_id
1 'polypeptide(L)'
;MTDYSRSNILLPHFEEAEAFLNALDGKDAQFTFQTFDDVEVWSDEKKKNIKRQNKDLVRVYHGTFNEHKQALAAINKCAGGVFVKINKTDLKGRKKENILKIRAVFVDLDGSPIQPILDLPEDLQPHIIIESSPNKWHAYWLADNCSLELFPHVQRALAAKFKGDIAVNNIDRVMRLSGFSHNKGESFITRIHTMQDDLYPYSMNKLIVGLGLELEQPTQKKQTFDSFSNATHSGDFETVKRAAQGRWTAIFSRLGIALPPDNKHAHCPACGGTDRFRYDNQDGHGTFICNQGGNGILSGDGFALIQHKTGATSSEVLNMVRGIVMPDYQKKPFEPKQAQPRSSTDEEEIETHRNAPRGNDAMLYGIYGEFGRVAAKNTEVNPYAATFNLMIYISSAIGRDVFFYVGNDIHHIRLFGLHIGRSSKGQKGGAHSLLNRVSYHLAEREPTLAPRK
;
A
#
# COMPACT_ATOMS: atom_id res chain seq x y z
N MET A 1 24.63 -22.10 46.89
CA MET A 1 25.25 -20.95 46.19
C MET A 1 24.56 -20.83 44.85
N THR A 2 23.75 -19.79 44.67
CA THR A 2 23.14 -19.50 43.37
C THR A 2 24.25 -18.99 42.47
N ASP A 3 24.70 -19.82 41.53
CA ASP A 3 25.71 -19.43 40.55
C ASP A 3 25.05 -18.47 39.55
N TYR A 4 25.15 -17.18 39.84
CA TYR A 4 24.85 -16.11 38.90
C TYR A 4 25.98 -16.09 37.89
N SER A 5 25.98 -17.03 36.93
CA SER A 5 26.89 -16.98 35.80
C SER A 5 26.76 -15.60 35.18
N ARG A 6 27.82 -14.80 35.34
CA ARG A 6 27.97 -13.41 34.90
C ARG A 6 27.17 -13.14 33.62
N SER A 7 26.04 -12.44 33.73
CA SER A 7 25.45 -11.80 32.58
C SER A 7 26.42 -10.69 32.18
N ASN A 8 27.32 -10.96 31.23
CA ASN A 8 28.19 -9.98 30.58
C ASN A 8 27.33 -9.01 29.74
N ILE A 9 26.37 -8.34 30.38
CA ILE A 9 25.44 -7.42 29.72
C ILE A 9 26.27 -6.30 29.12
N LEU A 10 26.25 -6.22 27.80
CA LEU A 10 27.03 -5.25 27.05
C LEU A 10 26.33 -3.89 27.15
N LEU A 11 27.14 -2.83 27.26
CA LEU A 11 26.63 -1.47 27.33
C LEU A 11 26.00 -1.05 25.99
N PRO A 12 24.89 -0.29 25.99
CA PRO A 12 24.28 0.15 24.75
C PRO A 12 25.18 1.07 23.90
N HIS A 13 25.08 0.95 22.58
CA HIS A 13 25.64 1.87 21.59
C HIS A 13 24.52 2.79 21.08
N PHE A 14 24.44 4.02 21.59
CA PHE A 14 23.33 4.91 21.27
C PHE A 14 23.37 5.43 19.85
N GLU A 15 24.56 5.62 19.29
CA GLU A 15 24.77 6.08 17.91
C GLU A 15 24.17 5.08 16.91
N GLU A 16 24.28 3.79 17.21
CA GLU A 16 23.76 2.71 16.38
C GLU A 16 22.23 2.58 16.47
N ALA A 17 21.66 2.82 17.65
CA ALA A 17 20.21 2.93 17.82
C ALA A 17 19.67 4.16 17.08
N GLU A 18 20.38 5.29 17.17
CA GLU A 18 20.01 6.54 16.50
C GLU A 18 20.07 6.40 14.97
N ALA A 19 21.13 5.82 14.43
CA ALA A 19 21.26 5.53 12.99
C ALA A 19 20.09 4.70 12.47
N PHE A 20 19.74 3.61 13.17
CA PHE A 20 18.63 2.75 12.79
C PHE A 20 17.27 3.46 12.80
N LEU A 21 16.99 4.23 13.85
CA LEU A 21 15.73 4.97 13.97
C LEU A 21 15.65 6.11 12.96
N ASN A 22 16.76 6.80 12.70
CA ASN A 22 16.83 7.85 11.70
C ASN A 22 16.62 7.29 10.29
N ALA A 23 17.15 6.11 9.97
CA ALA A 23 16.88 5.45 8.70
C ALA A 23 15.39 5.08 8.53
N LEU A 24 14.67 4.77 9.62
CA LEU A 24 13.27 4.36 9.55
C LEU A 24 12.27 5.51 9.32
N ASP A 25 12.48 6.71 9.88
CA ASP A 25 11.52 7.84 9.71
C ASP A 25 12.16 9.23 9.88
N GLY A 26 13.48 9.31 9.78
CA GLY A 26 14.24 10.56 9.92
C GLY A 26 14.54 10.95 11.36
N LYS A 27 15.30 12.05 11.47
CA LYS A 27 15.72 12.63 12.76
C LYS A 27 14.51 13.10 13.57
N ASP A 28 14.59 12.90 14.89
CA ASP A 28 13.57 13.31 15.87
C ASP A 28 12.20 12.64 15.68
N ALA A 29 12.13 11.60 14.85
CA ALA A 29 10.92 10.80 14.71
C ALA A 29 10.55 10.15 16.05
N GLN A 30 9.26 10.16 16.35
CA GLN A 30 8.72 9.52 17.53
C GLN A 30 8.43 8.05 17.25
N PHE A 31 8.69 7.22 18.26
CA PHE A 31 8.51 5.78 18.23
C PHE A 31 7.78 5.31 19.48
N THR A 32 7.26 4.09 19.40
CA THR A 32 6.85 3.32 20.58
C THR A 32 7.91 2.27 20.87
N PHE A 33 8.56 2.40 22.02
CA PHE A 33 9.49 1.40 22.53
C PHE A 33 8.78 0.47 23.50
N GLN A 34 9.24 -0.77 23.53
CA GLN A 34 8.73 -1.79 24.43
C GLN A 34 9.92 -2.55 24.99
N THR A 35 9.89 -2.79 26.29
CA THR A 35 10.86 -3.65 26.94
C THR A 35 10.20 -4.94 27.45
N PHE A 36 10.98 -6.01 27.54
CA PHE A 36 10.55 -7.28 28.11
C PHE A 36 11.66 -7.88 28.97
N ASP A 37 11.31 -8.78 29.88
CA ASP A 37 12.32 -9.69 30.43
C ASP A 37 12.83 -10.59 29.29
N ASP A 38 14.13 -10.55 29.06
CA ASP A 38 14.76 -11.17 27.90
C ASP A 38 15.67 -12.32 28.27
N VAL A 39 15.69 -12.71 29.55
CA VAL A 39 16.45 -13.85 30.04
C VAL A 39 15.62 -15.11 29.91
N GLU A 40 16.25 -16.17 29.39
CA GLU A 40 15.71 -17.53 29.47
C GLU A 40 16.43 -18.31 30.58
N VAL A 41 15.67 -19.11 31.32
CA VAL A 41 16.15 -19.94 32.43
C VAL A 41 15.75 -21.38 32.20
N TRP A 42 16.60 -22.32 32.58
CA TRP A 42 16.28 -23.74 32.50
C TRP A 42 15.12 -24.10 33.43
N SER A 43 14.13 -24.83 32.91
CA SER A 43 13.04 -25.39 33.69
C SER A 43 13.18 -26.90 33.75
N ASP A 44 13.41 -27.43 34.95
CA ASP A 44 13.47 -28.88 35.17
C ASP A 44 12.14 -29.56 34.85
N GLU A 45 11.02 -28.94 35.23
CA GLU A 45 9.68 -29.45 34.94
C GLU A 45 9.40 -29.60 33.44
N LYS A 46 9.77 -28.59 32.64
CA LYS A 46 9.51 -28.59 31.19
C LYS A 46 10.67 -29.14 30.38
N LYS A 47 11.79 -29.49 31.02
CA LYS A 47 13.05 -29.93 30.43
C LYS A 47 13.50 -29.05 29.26
N LYS A 48 13.34 -27.73 29.41
CA LYS A 48 13.72 -26.74 28.40
C LYS A 48 13.94 -25.37 29.03
N ASN A 49 14.66 -24.51 28.32
CA ASN A 49 14.72 -23.10 28.65
C ASN A 49 13.34 -22.43 28.47
N ILE A 50 12.94 -21.64 29.45
CA ILE A 50 11.71 -20.86 29.47
C ILE A 50 12.04 -19.41 29.73
N LYS A 51 11.17 -18.50 29.26
CA LYS A 51 11.33 -17.08 29.55
C LYS A 51 11.13 -16.81 31.04
N ARG A 52 12.09 -16.10 31.64
CA ARG A 52 11.92 -15.50 32.97
C ARG A 52 10.81 -14.44 32.88
N GLN A 53 10.01 -14.32 33.93
CA GLN A 53 8.81 -13.48 33.94
C GLN A 53 8.94 -12.30 34.92
N ASN A 54 10.03 -11.54 34.85
CA ASN A 54 10.16 -10.32 35.63
C ASN A 54 9.30 -9.20 35.03
N LYS A 55 8.17 -8.91 35.69
CA LYS A 55 7.20 -7.90 35.25
C LYS A 55 7.75 -6.47 35.34
N ASP A 56 8.74 -6.21 36.19
CA ASP A 56 9.30 -4.86 36.37
C ASP A 56 10.06 -4.37 35.13
N LEU A 57 10.52 -5.32 34.30
CA LEU A 57 11.22 -5.07 33.04
C LEU A 57 10.27 -4.82 31.87
N VAL A 58 8.95 -4.96 32.05
CA VAL A 58 7.97 -4.78 30.98
C VAL A 58 7.42 -3.36 31.01
N ARG A 59 7.93 -2.49 30.12
CA ARG A 59 7.55 -1.08 30.02
C ARG A 59 7.25 -0.69 28.57
N VAL A 60 6.44 0.36 28.42
CA VAL A 60 6.14 1.02 27.14
C VAL A 60 6.59 2.46 27.26
N TYR A 61 7.30 2.96 26.24
CA TYR A 61 7.71 4.35 26.14
C TYR A 61 7.24 4.92 24.80
N HIS A 62 6.70 6.14 24.83
CA HIS A 62 6.27 6.88 23.65
C HIS A 62 7.06 8.18 23.57
N GLY A 63 7.65 8.46 22.42
CA GLY A 63 8.42 9.68 22.19
C GLY A 63 9.64 9.44 21.31
N THR A 64 10.57 10.38 21.36
CA THR A 64 11.85 10.30 20.65
C THR A 64 12.82 9.36 21.37
N PHE A 65 13.86 8.91 20.66
CA PHE A 65 14.91 8.11 21.27
C PHE A 65 15.67 8.89 22.35
N ASN A 66 15.96 10.17 22.12
CA ASN A 66 16.74 10.99 23.05
C ASN A 66 16.05 11.17 24.40
N GLU A 67 14.72 11.24 24.44
CA GLU A 67 13.94 11.30 25.68
C GLU A 67 14.07 10.01 26.50
N HIS A 68 14.14 8.85 25.83
CA HIS A 68 14.00 7.54 26.50
C HIS A 68 15.28 6.72 26.58
N LYS A 69 16.35 7.07 25.86
CA LYS A 69 17.57 6.25 25.73
C LYS A 69 18.19 5.84 27.08
N GLN A 70 18.17 6.72 28.07
CA GLN A 70 18.69 6.43 29.41
C GLN A 70 17.80 5.45 30.19
N ALA A 71 16.47 5.60 30.09
CA ALA A 71 15.52 4.67 30.72
C ALA A 71 15.61 3.28 30.08
N LEU A 72 15.72 3.22 28.75
CA LEU A 72 15.92 1.98 28.01
C LEU A 72 17.24 1.30 28.39
N ALA A 73 18.34 2.07 28.52
CA ALA A 73 19.64 1.55 28.96
C ALA A 73 19.59 1.01 30.40
N ALA A 74 18.89 1.68 31.31
CA ALA A 74 18.71 1.20 32.68
C ALA A 74 17.97 -0.14 32.72
N ILE A 75 16.93 -0.32 31.90
CA ILE A 75 16.23 -1.61 31.79
C ILE A 75 17.13 -2.67 31.15
N ASN A 76 17.89 -2.32 30.11
CA ASN A 76 18.78 -3.27 29.43
C ASN A 76 19.89 -3.78 30.35
N LYS A 77 20.43 -2.91 31.21
CA LYS A 77 21.38 -3.26 32.28
C LYS A 77 20.81 -4.28 33.28
N CYS A 78 19.49 -4.32 33.45
CA CYS A 78 18.79 -5.31 34.28
C CYS A 78 18.38 -6.57 33.48
N ALA A 79 19.02 -6.81 32.34
CA ALA A 79 18.75 -7.88 31.39
C ALA A 79 17.38 -7.77 30.67
N GLY A 80 16.77 -6.59 30.65
CA GLY A 80 15.57 -6.34 29.86
C GLY A 80 15.91 -6.17 28.37
N GLY A 81 15.21 -6.87 27.50
CA GLY A 81 15.35 -6.70 26.06
C GLY A 81 14.68 -5.41 25.62
N VAL A 82 15.35 -4.64 24.75
CA VAL A 82 14.82 -3.39 24.20
C VAL A 82 14.35 -3.60 22.77
N PHE A 83 13.11 -3.18 22.52
CA PHE A 83 12.44 -3.35 21.25
C PHE A 83 11.75 -2.06 20.82
N VAL A 84 11.51 -1.95 19.52
CA VAL A 84 10.82 -0.82 18.90
C VAL A 84 9.70 -1.29 17.98
N LYS A 85 8.62 -0.51 17.95
CA LYS A 85 7.60 -0.59 16.90
C LYS A 85 8.16 0.02 15.63
N ILE A 86 8.36 -0.83 14.61
CA ILE A 86 8.82 -0.37 13.29
C ILE A 86 7.77 0.52 12.63
N ASN A 87 6.51 0.11 12.67
CA ASN A 87 5.42 0.90 12.07
C ASN A 87 4.99 2.05 13.00
N LYS A 88 4.65 3.19 12.41
CA LYS A 88 4.29 4.42 13.14
C LYS A 88 2.99 4.20 13.91
N THR A 89 3.00 4.56 15.19
CA THR A 89 1.81 4.52 16.04
C THR A 89 1.23 5.91 16.30
N ASP A 90 0.04 5.96 16.88
CA ASP A 90 -0.60 7.17 17.43
C ASP A 90 -0.03 7.63 18.78
N LEU A 91 0.98 6.92 19.31
CA LEU A 91 1.60 7.16 20.62
C LEU A 91 0.65 7.05 21.83
N LYS A 92 -0.57 6.52 21.62
CA LYS A 92 -1.55 6.24 22.68
C LYS A 92 -1.61 4.74 23.00
N GLY A 93 -1.07 3.91 22.12
CA GLY A 93 -0.93 2.48 22.36
C GLY A 93 -0.01 1.81 21.35
N ARG A 94 -0.01 0.47 21.39
CA ARG A 94 0.88 -0.37 20.58
C ARG A 94 0.18 -1.48 19.79
N LYS A 95 -1.15 -1.53 19.85
CA LYS A 95 -1.95 -2.58 19.19
C LYS A 95 -2.17 -2.25 17.72
N LYS A 96 -2.78 -3.18 17.00
CA LYS A 96 -3.19 -3.02 15.61
C LYS A 96 -3.96 -1.71 15.36
N GLU A 97 -4.91 -1.36 16.23
CA GLU A 97 -5.69 -0.11 16.11
C GLU A 97 -4.87 1.17 16.25
N ASN A 98 -3.69 1.10 16.87
CA ASN A 98 -2.82 2.27 17.07
C ASN A 98 -1.87 2.51 15.89
N ILE A 99 -1.82 1.63 14.89
CA ILE A 99 -0.87 1.75 13.77
C ILE A 99 -1.43 2.75 12.74
N LEU A 100 -0.68 3.82 12.49
CA LEU A 100 -1.05 4.90 11.56
C LEU A 100 -0.43 4.72 10.17
N LYS A 101 0.80 4.22 10.10
CA LYS A 101 1.57 4.13 8.85
C LYS A 101 2.56 2.97 8.90
N ILE A 102 2.70 2.26 7.78
CA ILE A 102 3.78 1.30 7.56
C ILE A 102 5.05 2.06 7.19
N ARG A 103 6.13 1.89 7.97
CA ARG A 103 7.44 2.49 7.67
C ARG A 103 8.30 1.57 6.82
N ALA A 104 8.24 0.27 7.11
CA ALA A 104 9.01 -0.75 6.43
C ALA A 104 8.26 -2.08 6.45
N VAL A 105 8.50 -2.90 5.43
CA VAL A 105 8.29 -4.36 5.50
C VAL A 105 9.63 -5.02 5.85
N PHE A 106 9.59 -6.19 6.48
CA PHE A 106 10.80 -6.78 7.03
C PHE A 106 10.72 -8.29 7.18
N VAL A 107 11.86 -8.96 7.14
CA VAL A 107 11.94 -10.39 7.44
C VAL A 107 12.83 -10.61 8.66
N ASP A 108 12.42 -11.52 9.53
CA ASP A 108 13.28 -12.13 10.55
C ASP A 108 13.69 -13.50 10.00
N LEU A 109 14.97 -13.72 9.77
CA LEU A 109 15.42 -14.97 9.18
C LEU A 109 15.36 -16.15 10.15
N ASP A 110 15.22 -15.94 11.47
CA ASP A 110 15.20 -16.99 12.50
C ASP A 110 16.26 -18.11 12.31
N GLY A 111 17.46 -17.73 11.88
CA GLY A 111 18.57 -18.65 11.61
C GLY A 111 18.69 -19.15 10.16
N SER A 112 17.78 -18.77 9.26
CA SER A 112 17.97 -18.92 7.81
C SER A 112 19.17 -18.10 7.32
N PRO A 113 19.86 -18.55 6.25
CA PRO A 113 21.05 -17.89 5.74
C PRO A 113 20.71 -16.51 5.17
N ILE A 114 21.58 -15.53 5.39
CA ILE A 114 21.45 -14.17 4.83
C ILE A 114 21.82 -14.09 3.34
N GLN A 115 22.58 -15.06 2.82
CA GLN A 115 23.10 -15.01 1.45
C GLN A 115 22.05 -14.73 0.37
N PRO A 116 20.83 -15.33 0.37
CA PRO A 116 19.80 -15.01 -0.62
C PRO A 116 19.33 -13.55 -0.63
N ILE A 117 19.50 -12.83 0.49
CA ILE A 117 19.25 -11.38 0.57
C ILE A 117 20.46 -10.62 0.03
N LEU A 118 21.67 -11.02 0.40
CA LEU A 118 22.90 -10.37 -0.09
C LEU A 118 23.08 -10.52 -1.61
N ASP A 119 22.56 -11.60 -2.19
CA ASP A 119 22.59 -11.88 -3.63
C ASP A 119 21.54 -11.08 -4.44
N LEU A 120 20.69 -10.28 -3.78
CA LEU A 120 19.69 -9.46 -4.48
C LEU A 120 20.36 -8.38 -5.33
N PRO A 121 19.73 -8.01 -6.47
CA PRO A 121 20.14 -6.82 -7.23
C PRO A 121 20.19 -5.59 -6.34
N GLU A 122 21.14 -4.69 -6.61
CA GLU A 122 21.37 -3.45 -5.83
C GLU A 122 20.07 -2.65 -5.64
N ASP A 123 19.24 -2.56 -6.68
CA ASP A 123 17.98 -1.82 -6.68
C ASP A 123 16.81 -2.54 -5.98
N LEU A 124 17.09 -3.70 -5.37
CA LEU A 124 16.16 -4.52 -4.55
C LEU A 124 16.75 -4.91 -3.19
N GLN A 125 17.98 -4.47 -2.88
CA GLN A 125 18.59 -4.68 -1.57
C GLN A 125 17.74 -4.01 -0.47
N PRO A 126 17.66 -4.61 0.73
CA PRO A 126 17.05 -3.96 1.89
C PRO A 126 17.84 -2.69 2.26
N HIS A 127 17.12 -1.70 2.76
CA HIS A 127 17.72 -0.46 3.27
C HIS A 127 18.55 -0.71 4.52
N ILE A 128 18.14 -1.68 5.33
CA ILE A 128 18.80 -1.97 6.61
C ILE A 128 18.87 -3.49 6.82
N ILE A 129 20.06 -3.98 7.17
CA ILE A 129 20.29 -5.33 7.65
C ILE A 129 20.82 -5.25 9.08
N ILE A 130 20.14 -5.94 9.99
CA ILE A 130 20.51 -6.05 11.41
C ILE A 130 20.93 -7.48 11.71
N GLU A 131 22.08 -7.65 12.38
CA GLU A 131 22.40 -8.89 13.07
C GLU A 131 21.79 -8.83 14.48
N SER A 132 20.75 -9.62 14.73
CA SER A 132 19.99 -9.57 15.98
C SER A 132 20.60 -10.39 17.11
N SER A 133 21.29 -11.47 16.74
CA SER A 133 22.16 -12.32 17.55
C SER A 133 23.15 -13.01 16.60
N PRO A 134 24.21 -13.67 17.07
CA PRO A 134 25.19 -14.31 16.19
C PRO A 134 24.54 -15.17 15.10
N ASN A 135 24.77 -14.82 13.83
CA ASN A 135 24.21 -15.49 12.63
C ASN A 135 22.67 -15.47 12.51
N LYS A 136 21.98 -14.57 13.22
CA LYS A 136 20.53 -14.32 13.03
C LYS A 136 20.32 -12.90 12.58
N TRP A 137 19.43 -12.73 11.60
CA TRP A 137 19.35 -11.49 10.85
C TRP A 137 17.93 -10.99 10.69
N HIS A 138 17.77 -9.67 10.70
CA HIS A 138 16.59 -9.01 10.20
C HIS A 138 16.97 -8.17 8.97
N ALA A 139 16.11 -8.13 7.97
CA ALA A 139 16.26 -7.22 6.84
C ALA A 139 15.01 -6.37 6.68
N TYR A 140 15.19 -5.07 6.44
CA TYR A 140 14.13 -4.07 6.37
C TYR A 140 14.15 -3.36 5.02
N TRP A 141 13.00 -3.35 4.34
CA TRP A 141 12.76 -2.55 3.16
C TRP A 141 11.81 -1.41 3.54
N LEU A 142 12.30 -0.18 3.51
CA LEU A 142 11.50 1.02 3.73
C LEU A 142 10.42 1.13 2.65
N ALA A 143 9.23 1.55 3.05
CA ALA A 143 8.03 1.56 2.22
C ALA A 143 7.52 2.99 2.03
N ASP A 144 7.35 3.43 0.78
CA ASP A 144 6.67 4.71 0.49
C ASP A 144 5.13 4.55 0.52
N ASN A 145 4.60 3.37 0.16
CA ASN A 145 3.17 3.14 -0.03
C ASN A 145 2.67 1.72 0.35
N CYS A 146 2.66 1.39 1.64
CA CYS A 146 2.05 0.12 2.11
C CYS A 146 0.80 0.36 2.97
N SER A 147 -0.33 -0.23 2.57
CA SER A 147 -1.55 -0.20 3.38
C SER A 147 -1.46 -1.18 4.56
N LEU A 148 -2.18 -0.89 5.64
CA LEU A 148 -2.25 -1.77 6.82
C LEU A 148 -2.82 -3.16 6.48
N GLU A 149 -3.68 -3.23 5.46
CA GLU A 149 -4.29 -4.47 4.98
C GLU A 149 -3.34 -5.31 4.13
N LEU A 150 -2.47 -4.65 3.34
CA LEU A 150 -1.51 -5.34 2.47
C LEU A 150 -0.33 -5.90 3.26
N PHE A 151 0.11 -5.20 4.32
CA PHE A 151 1.30 -5.55 5.09
C PHE A 151 1.38 -7.04 5.51
N PRO A 152 0.34 -7.67 6.10
CA PRO A 152 0.43 -9.06 6.50
C PRO A 152 0.68 -10.02 5.33
N HIS A 153 0.16 -9.73 4.14
CA HIS A 153 0.37 -10.56 2.95
C HIS A 153 1.80 -10.44 2.46
N VAL A 154 2.33 -9.22 2.39
CA VAL A 154 3.73 -8.97 1.98
C VAL A 154 4.70 -9.61 2.97
N GLN A 155 4.45 -9.49 4.28
CA GLN A 155 5.28 -10.14 5.30
C GLN A 155 5.33 -11.66 5.15
N ARG A 156 4.17 -12.31 4.94
CA ARG A 156 4.13 -13.76 4.73
C ARG A 156 4.88 -14.17 3.47
N ALA A 157 4.73 -13.42 2.38
CA ALA A 157 5.45 -13.69 1.15
C ALA A 157 6.96 -13.47 1.29
N LEU A 158 7.41 -12.44 2.01
CA LEU A 158 8.82 -12.23 2.35
C LEU A 158 9.37 -13.39 3.20
N ALA A 159 8.65 -13.78 4.26
CA ALA A 159 9.03 -14.91 5.09
C ALA A 159 9.11 -16.21 4.27
N ALA A 160 8.14 -16.47 3.38
CA ALA A 160 8.17 -17.64 2.51
C ALA A 160 9.36 -17.61 1.54
N LYS A 161 9.61 -16.48 0.88
CA LYS A 161 10.72 -16.31 -0.07
C LYS A 161 12.08 -16.54 0.56
N PHE A 162 12.31 -15.95 1.73
CA PHE A 162 13.62 -15.98 2.41
C PHE A 162 13.69 -17.01 3.52
N LYS A 163 12.69 -17.89 3.65
CA LYS A 163 12.57 -18.90 4.72
C LYS A 163 12.68 -18.30 6.12
N GLY A 164 12.13 -17.11 6.32
CA GLY A 164 12.08 -16.42 7.60
C GLY A 164 10.93 -16.89 8.51
N ASP A 165 10.84 -16.30 9.71
CA ASP A 165 9.76 -16.57 10.66
C ASP A 165 8.41 -16.08 10.13
N ILE A 166 7.58 -17.03 9.73
CA ILE A 166 6.21 -16.80 9.23
C ILE A 166 5.29 -16.13 10.25
N ALA A 167 5.62 -16.18 11.55
CA ALA A 167 4.86 -15.51 12.59
C ALA A 167 5.09 -13.99 12.60
N VAL A 168 6.11 -13.47 11.90
CA VAL A 168 6.42 -12.04 11.76
C VAL A 168 5.54 -11.40 10.69
N ASN A 169 4.22 -11.50 10.84
CA ASN A 169 3.27 -10.96 9.86
C ASN A 169 2.27 -9.95 10.44
N ASN A 170 2.33 -9.70 11.74
CA ASN A 170 1.42 -8.79 12.42
C ASN A 170 1.92 -7.34 12.35
N ILE A 171 1.04 -6.40 11.97
CA ILE A 171 1.40 -4.98 11.77
C ILE A 171 1.90 -4.30 13.05
N ASP A 172 1.51 -4.84 14.20
CA ASP A 172 1.89 -4.42 15.53
C ASP A 172 3.04 -5.28 16.07
N ARG A 173 4.03 -5.64 15.24
CA ARG A 173 5.20 -6.40 15.69
C ARG A 173 6.23 -5.51 16.41
N VAL A 174 6.74 -6.07 17.50
CA VAL A 174 8.04 -5.84 18.16
C VAL A 174 9.29 -6.21 17.38
N MET A 175 10.20 -5.30 17.04
CA MET A 175 11.54 -5.71 16.56
C MET A 175 12.64 -5.24 17.51
N ARG A 176 13.76 -5.96 17.57
CA ARG A 176 14.92 -5.56 18.39
C ARG A 176 15.40 -4.18 17.97
N LEU A 177 15.74 -3.35 18.96
CA LEU A 177 16.41 -2.08 18.70
C LEU A 177 17.92 -2.33 18.63
N SER A 178 18.55 -1.92 17.52
CA SER A 178 20.01 -1.95 17.39
C SER A 178 20.69 -1.10 18.46
N GLY A 179 21.93 -1.43 18.78
CA GLY A 179 22.70 -0.78 19.85
C GLY A 179 22.31 -1.22 21.26
N PHE A 180 21.44 -2.21 21.44
CA PHE A 180 21.12 -2.77 22.77
C PHE A 180 21.46 -4.26 22.83
N SER A 181 21.77 -4.75 24.03
CA SER A 181 22.12 -6.16 24.27
C SER A 181 20.88 -7.05 24.19
N HIS A 182 20.94 -8.15 23.43
CA HIS A 182 20.03 -9.29 23.58
C HIS A 182 20.56 -10.19 24.70
N ASN A 183 19.68 -10.69 25.57
CA ASN A 183 20.10 -11.38 26.81
C ASN A 183 19.47 -12.78 27.01
N LYS A 184 18.88 -13.35 25.95
CA LYS A 184 18.32 -14.72 25.97
C LYS A 184 19.36 -15.82 26.20
N GLY A 185 20.62 -15.56 25.89
CA GLY A 185 21.74 -16.48 26.05
C GLY A 185 23.00 -15.69 26.38
N GLU A 186 24.11 -15.98 25.71
CA GLU A 186 25.28 -15.09 25.76
C GLU A 186 24.89 -13.70 25.23
N SER A 187 25.25 -12.66 25.99
CA SER A 187 24.90 -11.29 25.64
C SER A 187 25.57 -10.86 24.34
N PHE A 188 24.78 -10.28 23.44
CA PHE A 188 25.26 -9.77 22.15
C PHE A 188 24.57 -8.46 21.81
N ILE A 189 25.34 -7.47 21.36
CA ILE A 189 24.79 -6.21 20.88
C ILE A 189 24.12 -6.44 19.54
N THR A 190 22.79 -6.31 19.50
CA THR A 190 22.06 -6.22 18.23
C THR A 190 22.66 -5.08 17.42
N ARG A 191 23.17 -5.36 16.23
CA ARG A 191 23.99 -4.40 15.47
C ARG A 191 23.55 -4.27 14.02
N ILE A 192 23.77 -3.09 13.44
CA ILE A 192 23.62 -2.83 12.02
C ILE A 192 24.78 -3.54 11.30
N HIS A 193 24.43 -4.46 10.41
CA HIS A 193 25.38 -5.10 9.51
C HIS A 193 25.57 -4.29 8.23
N THR A 194 24.48 -3.75 7.70
CA THR A 194 24.49 -2.95 6.47
C THR A 194 23.37 -1.92 6.55
N MET A 195 23.66 -0.71 6.10
CA MET A 195 22.68 0.35 5.93
C MET A 195 22.98 1.07 4.62
N GLN A 196 21.97 1.24 3.79
CA GLN A 196 22.10 1.83 2.46
C GLN A 196 21.57 3.26 2.51
N ASP A 197 22.46 4.24 2.35
CA ASP A 197 22.10 5.67 2.45
C ASP A 197 21.50 6.23 1.14
N ASP A 198 21.78 5.59 0.01
CA ASP A 198 21.41 6.08 -1.33
C ASP A 198 20.08 5.49 -1.86
N LEU A 199 19.44 4.61 -1.09
CA LEU A 199 18.18 3.96 -1.51
C LEU A 199 16.97 4.75 -1.00
N TYR A 200 16.17 5.26 -1.94
CA TYR A 200 14.83 5.77 -1.60
C TYR A 200 13.91 4.64 -1.14
N PRO A 201 12.91 4.93 -0.26
CA PRO A 201 11.90 3.95 0.11
C PRO A 201 11.21 3.35 -1.11
N TYR A 202 10.96 2.04 -1.09
CA TYR A 202 10.38 1.36 -2.23
C TYR A 202 8.86 1.43 -2.23
N SER A 203 8.29 1.46 -3.44
CA SER A 203 6.88 1.15 -3.62
C SER A 203 6.60 -0.34 -3.45
N MET A 204 5.42 -0.68 -2.93
CA MET A 204 5.04 -2.09 -2.75
C MET A 204 5.00 -2.83 -4.09
N ASN A 205 4.61 -2.18 -5.18
CA ASN A 205 4.65 -2.80 -6.51
C ASN A 205 6.09 -3.17 -6.92
N LYS A 206 7.05 -2.27 -6.69
CA LYS A 206 8.46 -2.56 -6.97
C LYS A 206 8.96 -3.75 -6.14
N LEU A 207 8.64 -3.80 -4.84
CA LEU A 207 9.04 -4.92 -3.99
C LEU A 207 8.36 -6.23 -4.38
N ILE A 208 7.04 -6.22 -4.59
CA ILE A 208 6.27 -7.43 -4.93
C ILE A 208 6.75 -8.01 -6.26
N VAL A 209 6.87 -7.18 -7.30
CA VAL A 209 7.29 -7.64 -8.62
C VAL A 209 8.78 -7.97 -8.64
N GLY A 210 9.62 -7.07 -8.11
CA GLY A 210 11.08 -7.20 -8.15
C GLY A 210 11.59 -8.39 -7.35
N LEU A 211 10.99 -8.66 -6.19
CA LEU A 211 11.32 -9.85 -5.40
C LEU A 211 10.53 -11.09 -5.84
N GLY A 212 9.57 -10.98 -6.77
CA GLY A 212 8.70 -12.08 -7.16
C GLY A 212 7.91 -12.65 -5.98
N LEU A 213 7.29 -11.78 -5.18
CA LEU A 213 6.51 -12.18 -4.00
C LEU A 213 5.15 -12.74 -4.42
N GLU A 214 4.92 -14.00 -4.10
CA GLU A 214 3.61 -14.63 -4.24
C GLU A 214 2.74 -14.26 -3.05
N LEU A 215 1.85 -13.28 -3.24
CA LEU A 215 0.89 -12.92 -2.21
C LEU A 215 -0.21 -13.98 -2.16
N GLU A 216 -0.38 -14.63 -1.01
CA GLU A 216 -1.53 -15.49 -0.77
C GLU A 216 -2.81 -14.72 -1.09
N GLN A 217 -3.58 -15.24 -2.06
CA GLN A 217 -4.95 -14.78 -2.26
C GLN A 217 -5.71 -14.97 -0.94
N PRO A 218 -6.60 -14.02 -0.56
CA PRO A 218 -7.34 -14.13 0.68
C PRO A 218 -8.09 -15.46 0.70
N THR A 219 -7.59 -16.40 1.51
CA THR A 219 -8.33 -17.59 1.89
C THR A 219 -9.59 -17.08 2.58
N GLN A 220 -10.75 -17.39 2.01
CA GLN A 220 -12.04 -17.14 2.64
C GLN A 220 -12.05 -17.84 3.99
N LYS A 221 -11.72 -17.11 5.06
CA LYS A 221 -12.15 -17.51 6.39
C LYS A 221 -13.67 -17.56 6.31
N LYS A 222 -14.23 -18.75 6.49
CA LYS A 222 -15.66 -18.96 6.79
C LYS A 222 -16.00 -18.08 8.00
N GLN A 223 -16.42 -16.85 7.74
CA GLN A 223 -17.17 -16.09 8.72
C GLN A 223 -18.55 -16.72 8.73
N THR A 224 -18.84 -17.39 9.85
CA THR A 224 -20.19 -17.61 10.33
C THR A 224 -20.87 -16.25 10.38
N PHE A 225 -21.70 -15.96 9.38
CA PHE A 225 -22.57 -14.80 9.35
C PHE A 225 -23.78 -15.10 10.23
N ASP A 226 -23.69 -14.69 11.49
CA ASP A 226 -24.91 -14.37 12.23
C ASP A 226 -25.43 -13.02 11.72
N SER A 227 -26.49 -13.13 10.94
CA SER A 227 -27.69 -12.27 10.93
C SER A 227 -27.50 -10.79 11.27
N PHE A 228 -27.12 -9.98 10.25
CA PHE A 228 -27.62 -8.60 10.15
C PHE A 228 -28.00 -8.25 8.70
N SER A 229 -29.32 -8.23 8.49
CA SER A 229 -30.11 -7.43 7.54
C SER A 229 -29.62 -7.28 6.09
N ASN A 230 -30.41 -7.89 5.20
CA ASN A 230 -30.44 -7.75 3.74
C ASN A 230 -30.45 -6.29 3.24
N ALA A 231 -29.46 -5.94 2.42
CA ALA A 231 -29.59 -5.00 1.32
C ALA A 231 -28.72 -5.48 0.14
N THR A 232 -29.35 -6.16 -0.81
CA THR A 232 -28.72 -6.71 -2.01
C THR A 232 -28.37 -5.59 -3.01
N HIS A 233 -27.09 -5.23 -3.13
CA HIS A 233 -26.57 -4.49 -4.29
C HIS A 233 -26.21 -5.47 -5.42
N SER A 234 -27.22 -5.91 -6.17
CA SER A 234 -27.13 -6.96 -7.21
C SER A 234 -26.42 -6.56 -8.52
N GLY A 235 -25.62 -5.49 -8.55
CA GLY A 235 -25.05 -4.95 -9.81
C GLY A 235 -23.62 -4.41 -9.74
N ASP A 236 -22.94 -4.58 -8.61
CA ASP A 236 -21.58 -4.09 -8.40
C ASP A 236 -20.55 -4.84 -9.28
N PHE A 237 -19.41 -4.20 -9.56
CA PHE A 237 -18.29 -4.76 -10.33
C PHE A 237 -17.89 -6.15 -9.81
N GLU A 238 -17.84 -6.31 -8.48
CA GLU A 238 -17.48 -7.57 -7.84
C GLU A 238 -18.49 -8.69 -8.11
N THR A 239 -19.78 -8.36 -8.20
CA THR A 239 -20.84 -9.31 -8.56
C THR A 239 -20.67 -9.81 -10.00
N VAL A 240 -20.38 -8.90 -10.94
CA VAL A 240 -20.15 -9.26 -12.35
C VAL A 240 -18.86 -10.06 -12.50
N LYS A 241 -17.79 -9.64 -11.81
CA LYS A 241 -16.50 -10.34 -11.79
C LYS A 241 -16.66 -11.78 -11.29
N ARG A 242 -17.39 -11.97 -10.19
CA ARG A 242 -17.70 -13.29 -9.64
C ARG A 242 -18.56 -14.14 -10.58
N ALA A 243 -19.55 -13.53 -11.24
CA ALA A 243 -20.40 -14.23 -12.21
C ALA A 243 -19.65 -14.64 -13.49
N ALA A 244 -18.57 -13.95 -13.85
CA ALA A 244 -17.72 -14.23 -15.00
C ALA A 244 -16.63 -15.28 -14.73
N GLN A 245 -16.23 -15.47 -13.47
CA GLN A 245 -15.17 -16.41 -13.10
C GLN A 245 -15.50 -17.84 -13.56
N GLY A 246 -14.53 -18.48 -14.21
CA GLY A 246 -14.66 -19.82 -14.79
C GLY A 246 -15.46 -19.87 -16.10
N ARG A 247 -16.01 -18.75 -16.60
CA ARG A 247 -16.85 -18.69 -17.81
C ARG A 247 -16.20 -17.92 -18.97
N TRP A 248 -14.95 -17.51 -18.84
CA TRP A 248 -14.27 -16.63 -19.79
C TRP A 248 -14.22 -17.16 -21.22
N THR A 249 -13.95 -18.45 -21.42
CA THR A 249 -13.95 -19.06 -22.76
C THR A 249 -15.30 -18.88 -23.48
N ALA A 250 -16.42 -19.02 -22.75
CA ALA A 250 -17.75 -18.81 -23.31
C ALA A 250 -18.05 -17.32 -23.54
N ILE A 251 -17.58 -16.44 -22.65
CA ILE A 251 -17.71 -14.98 -22.78
C ILE A 251 -16.96 -14.50 -24.03
N PHE A 252 -15.69 -14.91 -24.19
CA PHE A 252 -14.87 -14.58 -25.35
C PHE A 252 -15.47 -15.09 -26.65
N SER A 253 -15.95 -16.34 -26.67
CA SER A 253 -16.64 -16.91 -27.84
C SER A 253 -17.85 -16.08 -28.26
N ARG A 254 -18.69 -15.66 -27.31
CA ARG A 254 -19.85 -14.77 -27.57
C ARG A 254 -19.44 -13.37 -28.06
N LEU A 255 -18.26 -12.89 -27.67
CA LEU A 255 -17.69 -11.62 -28.12
C LEU A 255 -16.84 -11.75 -29.40
N GLY A 256 -16.80 -12.93 -30.02
CA GLY A 256 -16.02 -13.17 -31.25
C GLY A 256 -14.50 -13.20 -31.03
N ILE A 257 -14.04 -13.43 -29.80
CA ILE A 257 -12.63 -13.58 -29.46
C ILE A 257 -12.28 -15.07 -29.50
N ALA A 258 -11.58 -15.48 -30.55
CA ALA A 258 -11.06 -16.83 -30.68
C ALA A 258 -9.83 -17.02 -29.78
N LEU A 259 -9.86 -18.04 -28.92
CA LEU A 259 -8.75 -18.39 -28.05
C LEU A 259 -7.99 -19.61 -28.60
N PRO A 260 -6.65 -19.66 -28.42
CA PRO A 260 -5.90 -20.88 -28.68
C PRO A 260 -6.19 -21.94 -27.61
N PRO A 261 -5.76 -23.20 -27.84
CA PRO A 261 -5.71 -24.21 -26.77
C PRO A 261 -4.91 -23.70 -25.57
N ASP A 262 -5.35 -24.06 -24.37
CA ASP A 262 -4.77 -23.58 -23.11
C ASP A 262 -3.25 -23.75 -23.04
N ASN A 263 -2.57 -22.73 -22.52
CA ASN A 263 -1.11 -22.67 -22.33
C ASN A 263 -0.26 -22.81 -23.60
N LYS A 264 -0.84 -22.71 -24.80
CA LYS A 264 -0.08 -22.69 -26.05
C LYS A 264 0.13 -21.26 -26.56
N HIS A 265 1.33 -21.04 -27.10
CA HIS A 265 1.68 -19.83 -27.83
C HIS A 265 0.91 -19.75 -29.15
N ALA A 266 0.30 -18.60 -29.43
CA ALA A 266 -0.49 -18.37 -30.64
C ALA A 266 -0.48 -16.89 -31.07
N HIS A 267 -1.17 -16.61 -32.17
CA HIS A 267 -1.44 -15.25 -32.61
C HIS A 267 -2.33 -14.53 -31.59
N CYS A 268 -2.05 -13.26 -31.32
CA CYS A 268 -2.89 -12.48 -30.42
C CYS A 268 -4.23 -12.16 -31.10
N PRO A 269 -5.38 -12.45 -30.47
CA PRO A 269 -6.67 -12.10 -31.05
C PRO A 269 -6.86 -10.58 -31.18
N ALA A 270 -6.14 -9.78 -30.39
CA ALA A 270 -6.24 -8.32 -30.39
C ALA A 270 -5.23 -7.66 -31.35
N CYS A 271 -3.93 -7.89 -31.16
CA CYS A 271 -2.88 -7.20 -31.92
C CYS A 271 -2.19 -8.07 -33.00
N GLY A 272 -2.64 -9.31 -33.23
CA GLY A 272 -2.07 -10.22 -34.23
C GLY A 272 -0.74 -10.87 -33.83
N GLY A 273 0.11 -11.17 -34.81
CA GLY A 273 1.36 -11.92 -34.64
C GLY A 273 1.22 -13.43 -34.86
N THR A 274 2.25 -14.20 -34.52
CA THR A 274 2.31 -15.66 -34.77
C THR A 274 2.23 -16.51 -33.49
N ASP A 275 2.94 -16.11 -32.43
CA ASP A 275 3.21 -16.92 -31.23
C ASP A 275 3.28 -16.10 -29.92
N ARG A 276 2.93 -14.81 -29.99
CA ARG A 276 3.13 -13.84 -28.89
C ARG A 276 2.06 -13.87 -27.79
N PHE A 277 0.97 -14.61 -28.01
CA PHE A 277 -0.17 -14.66 -27.11
C PHE A 277 -0.25 -16.01 -26.42
N ARG A 278 -0.51 -15.99 -25.11
CA ARG A 278 -0.78 -17.18 -24.31
C ARG A 278 -2.01 -16.92 -23.45
N TYR A 279 -2.98 -17.82 -23.54
CA TYR A 279 -4.13 -17.85 -22.64
C TYR A 279 -3.85 -18.91 -21.56
N ASP A 280 -3.83 -18.49 -20.30
CA ASP A 280 -3.51 -19.36 -19.17
C ASP A 280 -4.65 -19.47 -18.14
N ASN A 281 -5.68 -18.62 -18.24
CA ASN A 281 -6.93 -18.69 -17.46
C ASN A 281 -6.73 -18.99 -15.96
N GLN A 282 -5.69 -18.40 -15.37
CA GLN A 282 -5.32 -18.62 -13.98
C GLN A 282 -6.51 -18.30 -13.07
N ASP A 283 -6.83 -19.24 -12.18
CA ASP A 283 -7.94 -19.19 -11.23
C ASP A 283 -9.33 -18.93 -11.86
N GLY A 284 -9.47 -19.22 -13.17
CA GLY A 284 -10.69 -18.96 -13.91
C GLY A 284 -10.95 -17.46 -14.11
N HIS A 285 -9.93 -16.60 -14.08
CA HIS A 285 -10.06 -15.16 -14.33
C HIS A 285 -9.89 -14.76 -15.82
N GLY A 286 -9.70 -15.73 -16.71
CA GLY A 286 -9.55 -15.45 -18.15
C GLY A 286 -8.24 -14.74 -18.46
N THR A 287 -7.19 -15.00 -17.66
CA THR A 287 -5.90 -14.33 -17.79
C THR A 287 -5.19 -14.68 -19.08
N PHE A 288 -4.40 -13.71 -19.55
CA PHE A 288 -3.59 -13.85 -20.75
C PHE A 288 -2.28 -13.06 -20.65
N ILE A 289 -1.36 -13.41 -21.53
CA ILE A 289 -0.10 -12.70 -21.77
C ILE A 289 0.04 -12.41 -23.26
N CYS A 290 0.47 -11.19 -23.60
CA CYS A 290 0.83 -10.75 -24.94
C CYS A 290 2.21 -10.08 -24.93
N ASN A 291 3.27 -10.80 -25.34
CA ASN A 291 4.66 -10.38 -25.17
C ASN A 291 5.08 -9.10 -25.92
N GLN A 292 4.30 -8.65 -26.91
CA GLN A 292 4.60 -7.43 -27.69
C GLN A 292 3.50 -6.37 -27.58
N GLY A 293 2.47 -6.62 -26.77
CA GLY A 293 1.33 -5.75 -26.47
C GLY A 293 1.09 -4.57 -27.42
N GLY A 294 0.11 -4.69 -28.32
CA GLY A 294 -0.52 -3.49 -28.88
C GLY A 294 -1.16 -2.63 -27.77
N ASN A 295 -1.55 -1.38 -28.03
CA ASN A 295 -2.25 -0.46 -27.10
C ASN A 295 -1.72 -0.40 -25.64
N GLY A 296 -0.49 -0.85 -25.37
CA GLY A 296 0.12 -0.88 -24.04
C GLY A 296 -0.35 -1.99 -23.08
N ILE A 297 -1.19 -2.94 -23.51
CA ILE A 297 -1.65 -4.05 -22.65
C ILE A 297 -0.83 -5.32 -22.94
N LEU A 298 0.05 -5.68 -22.01
CA LEU A 298 0.96 -6.84 -22.12
C LEU A 298 0.44 -8.09 -21.41
N SER A 299 -0.47 -7.93 -20.44
CA SER A 299 -1.08 -9.02 -19.68
C SER A 299 -2.29 -8.49 -18.90
N GLY A 300 -3.22 -9.37 -18.53
CA GLY A 300 -4.36 -8.98 -17.69
C GLY A 300 -5.38 -10.10 -17.52
N ASP A 301 -6.51 -9.78 -16.90
CA ASP A 301 -7.66 -10.67 -16.75
C ASP A 301 -8.57 -10.63 -17.99
N GLY A 302 -9.69 -11.35 -17.94
CA GLY A 302 -10.59 -11.40 -19.08
C GLY A 302 -11.28 -10.08 -19.42
N PHE A 303 -11.43 -9.16 -18.46
CA PHE A 303 -11.87 -7.79 -18.76
C PHE A 303 -10.79 -7.06 -19.57
N ALA A 304 -9.53 -7.14 -19.13
CA ALA A 304 -8.41 -6.54 -19.83
C ALA A 304 -8.22 -7.10 -21.25
N LEU A 305 -8.50 -8.40 -21.48
CA LEU A 305 -8.42 -8.97 -22.83
C LEU A 305 -9.48 -8.39 -23.78
N ILE A 306 -10.70 -8.19 -23.29
CA ILE A 306 -11.77 -7.54 -24.07
C ILE A 306 -11.39 -6.09 -24.37
N GLN A 307 -10.83 -5.36 -23.39
CA GLN A 307 -10.31 -4.01 -23.62
C GLN A 307 -9.19 -4.02 -24.66
N HIS A 308 -8.28 -4.98 -24.58
CA HIS A 308 -7.18 -5.12 -25.51
C HIS A 308 -7.67 -5.36 -26.94
N LYS A 309 -8.71 -6.19 -27.14
CA LYS A 309 -9.31 -6.47 -28.46
C LYS A 309 -10.12 -5.30 -29.02
N THR A 310 -10.92 -4.65 -28.18
CA THR A 310 -11.98 -3.72 -28.62
C THR A 310 -11.63 -2.25 -28.47
N GLY A 311 -10.63 -1.92 -27.65
CA GLY A 311 -10.33 -0.54 -27.25
C GLY A 311 -11.37 0.08 -26.31
N ALA A 312 -12.34 -0.70 -25.84
CA ALA A 312 -13.43 -0.22 -25.00
C ALA A 312 -12.96 0.19 -23.60
N THR A 313 -13.67 1.14 -23.01
CA THR A 313 -13.47 1.59 -21.63
C THR A 313 -13.87 0.50 -20.63
N SER A 314 -13.35 0.58 -19.40
CA SER A 314 -13.67 -0.40 -18.35
C SER A 314 -15.18 -0.48 -18.06
N SER A 315 -15.92 0.63 -18.19
CA SER A 315 -17.38 0.64 -18.01
C SER A 315 -18.12 -0.07 -19.15
N GLU A 316 -17.68 0.11 -20.39
CA GLU A 316 -18.26 -0.59 -21.55
C GLU A 316 -18.00 -2.09 -21.47
N VAL A 317 -16.78 -2.50 -21.16
CA VAL A 317 -16.44 -3.91 -20.99
C VAL A 317 -17.23 -4.53 -19.83
N LEU A 318 -17.35 -3.82 -18.71
CA LEU A 318 -18.19 -4.28 -17.60
C LEU A 318 -19.64 -4.50 -18.04
N ASN A 319 -20.20 -3.63 -18.89
CA ASN A 319 -21.56 -3.79 -19.41
C ASN A 319 -21.67 -4.97 -20.39
N MET A 320 -20.69 -5.15 -21.29
CA MET A 320 -20.64 -6.28 -22.22
C MET A 320 -20.61 -7.61 -21.47
N VAL A 321 -19.72 -7.74 -20.48
CA VAL A 321 -19.61 -8.94 -19.66
C VAL A 321 -20.88 -9.14 -18.84
N ARG A 322 -21.41 -8.09 -18.20
CA ARG A 322 -22.67 -8.17 -17.44
C ARG A 322 -23.83 -8.69 -18.28
N GLY A 323 -24.00 -8.20 -19.50
CA GLY A 323 -25.08 -8.67 -20.40
C GLY A 323 -24.97 -10.15 -20.75
N ILE A 324 -23.75 -10.72 -20.73
CA ILE A 324 -23.51 -12.13 -21.01
C ILE A 324 -23.73 -13.00 -19.77
N VAL A 325 -23.24 -12.57 -18.60
CA VAL A 325 -23.22 -13.41 -17.38
C VAL A 325 -24.42 -13.18 -16.47
N MET A 326 -25.14 -12.07 -16.65
CA MET A 326 -26.33 -11.68 -15.89
C MET A 326 -27.41 -11.14 -16.84
N PRO A 327 -27.98 -11.98 -17.74
CA PRO A 327 -28.94 -11.55 -18.76
C PRO A 327 -30.24 -10.97 -18.18
N ASP A 328 -30.65 -11.44 -16.99
CA ASP A 328 -31.87 -10.97 -16.30
C ASP A 328 -31.62 -9.72 -15.43
N TYR A 329 -30.40 -9.16 -15.45
CA TYR A 329 -30.08 -7.97 -14.67
C TYR A 329 -30.74 -6.73 -15.29
N GLN A 330 -31.78 -6.24 -14.63
CA GLN A 330 -32.34 -4.93 -14.92
C GLN A 330 -31.54 -3.85 -14.19
N LYS A 331 -30.87 -2.98 -14.94
CA LYS A 331 -30.22 -1.79 -14.41
C LYS A 331 -31.31 -0.92 -13.76
N LYS A 332 -31.29 -0.78 -12.42
CA LYS A 332 -32.16 0.18 -11.75
C LYS A 332 -31.95 1.56 -12.41
N PRO A 333 -33.03 2.31 -12.71
CA PRO A 333 -32.91 3.69 -13.14
C PRO A 333 -31.98 4.45 -12.18
N PHE A 334 -31.15 5.34 -12.73
CA PHE A 334 -30.35 6.22 -11.89
C PHE A 334 -31.32 7.11 -11.09
N GLU A 335 -31.54 6.76 -9.83
CA GLU A 335 -32.19 7.63 -8.88
C GLU A 335 -31.11 8.59 -8.34
N PRO A 336 -31.19 9.89 -8.65
CA PRO A 336 -30.29 10.86 -8.02
C PRO A 336 -30.49 10.76 -6.51
N LYS A 337 -29.43 10.37 -5.78
CA LYS A 337 -29.44 10.46 -4.31
C LYS A 337 -29.72 11.91 -3.94
N GLN A 338 -30.83 12.16 -3.23
CA GLN A 338 -31.11 13.48 -2.68
C GLN A 338 -29.96 13.85 -1.73
N ALA A 339 -29.37 15.02 -1.97
CA ALA A 339 -28.26 15.51 -1.17
C ALA A 339 -28.74 15.76 0.27
N GLN A 340 -28.12 15.08 1.23
CA GLN A 340 -28.14 15.56 2.61
C GLN A 340 -27.15 16.72 2.69
N PRO A 341 -27.54 17.91 3.21
CA PRO A 341 -26.60 18.99 3.42
C PRO A 341 -25.48 18.51 4.34
N ARG A 342 -24.23 18.80 3.98
CA ARG A 342 -23.07 18.55 4.86
C ARG A 342 -23.34 19.20 6.21
N SER A 343 -23.33 18.42 7.27
CA SER A 343 -23.40 18.98 8.62
C SER A 343 -22.10 19.71 8.92
N SER A 344 -22.19 20.85 9.61
CA SER A 344 -21.02 21.65 10.03
C SER A 344 -20.02 20.88 10.89
N THR A 345 -20.39 19.71 11.40
CA THR A 345 -19.55 18.80 12.18
C THR A 345 -18.55 17.99 11.34
N ASP A 346 -18.77 17.85 10.03
CA ASP A 346 -17.85 17.08 9.16
C ASP A 346 -16.55 17.84 8.82
N GLU A 347 -16.49 19.16 9.08
CA GLU A 347 -15.27 19.96 8.90
C GLU A 347 -14.25 19.76 10.04
N GLU A 348 -14.68 19.30 11.21
CA GLU A 348 -13.81 19.19 12.40
C GLU A 348 -13.00 17.88 12.46
N GLU A 349 -13.40 16.83 11.71
CA GLU A 349 -12.77 15.49 11.81
C GLU A 349 -11.56 15.25 10.91
N ILE A 350 -11.22 16.20 10.03
CA ILE A 350 -9.93 16.22 9.35
C ILE A 350 -9.06 17.17 10.17
N GLU A 351 -8.13 16.63 10.97
CA GLU A 351 -7.00 17.42 11.51
C GLU A 351 -6.19 17.95 10.33
N THR A 352 -6.71 19.00 9.72
CA THR A 352 -5.97 19.83 8.79
C THR A 352 -4.98 20.57 9.66
N HIS A 353 -3.69 20.34 9.41
CA HIS A 353 -2.60 21.12 10.00
C HIS A 353 -3.01 22.61 10.07
N ARG A 354 -2.73 23.33 11.15
CA ARG A 354 -3.20 24.72 11.35
C ARG A 354 -2.92 25.69 10.19
N ASN A 355 -1.93 25.37 9.34
CA ASN A 355 -1.56 26.14 8.15
C ASN A 355 -2.10 25.54 6.83
N ALA A 356 -2.95 24.51 6.89
CA ALA A 356 -3.56 23.96 5.70
C ALA A 356 -4.48 25.03 5.08
N PRO A 357 -4.29 25.36 3.80
CA PRO A 357 -5.11 26.38 3.16
C PRO A 357 -6.56 25.92 3.18
N ARG A 358 -7.42 26.75 3.79
CA ARG A 358 -8.87 26.54 3.78
C ARG A 358 -9.43 27.13 2.48
N GLY A 359 -10.38 26.43 1.88
CA GLY A 359 -11.09 26.94 0.71
C GLY A 359 -11.78 28.25 1.06
N ASN A 360 -11.49 29.30 0.30
CA ASN A 360 -12.14 30.60 0.39
C ASN A 360 -12.99 30.80 -0.86
N ASP A 361 -14.23 31.29 -0.72
CA ASP A 361 -15.11 31.55 -1.85
C ASP A 361 -14.49 32.44 -2.94
N ALA A 362 -13.54 33.31 -2.58
CA ALA A 362 -12.75 34.11 -3.51
C ALA A 362 -11.88 33.27 -4.46
N MET A 363 -11.53 32.03 -4.09
CA MET A 363 -10.80 31.09 -4.94
C MET A 363 -11.67 30.55 -6.08
N LEU A 364 -13.00 30.55 -5.93
CA LEU A 364 -13.95 30.12 -6.93
C LEU A 364 -14.30 31.28 -7.87
N TYR A 365 -13.30 31.73 -8.63
CA TYR A 365 -13.37 32.85 -9.56
C TYR A 365 -13.45 32.41 -11.03
N GLY A 366 -14.18 33.18 -11.84
CA GLY A 366 -14.30 33.00 -13.28
C GLY A 366 -14.86 31.63 -13.71
N ILE A 367 -14.51 31.19 -14.92
CA ILE A 367 -14.97 29.91 -15.49
C ILE A 367 -14.59 28.69 -14.63
N TYR A 368 -13.44 28.76 -13.96
CA TYR A 368 -12.97 27.71 -13.05
C TYR A 368 -13.87 27.61 -11.82
N GLY A 369 -14.16 28.74 -11.18
CA GLY A 369 -15.07 28.81 -10.04
C GLY A 369 -16.49 28.41 -10.37
N GLU A 370 -17.01 28.87 -11.51
CA GLU A 370 -18.35 28.48 -11.99
C GLU A 370 -18.46 26.97 -12.18
N PHE A 371 -17.47 26.36 -12.83
CA PHE A 371 -17.40 24.90 -12.96
C PHE A 371 -17.41 24.20 -11.60
N GLY A 372 -16.60 24.67 -10.65
CA GLY A 372 -16.57 24.14 -9.28
C GLY A 372 -17.93 24.21 -8.59
N ARG A 373 -18.63 25.36 -8.69
CA ARG A 373 -19.96 25.55 -8.12
C ARG A 373 -21.01 24.66 -8.80
N VAL A 374 -20.94 24.52 -10.13
CA VAL A 374 -21.82 23.61 -10.89
C VAL A 374 -21.57 22.15 -10.51
N ALA A 375 -20.32 21.74 -10.33
CA ALA A 375 -19.97 20.39 -9.90
C ALA A 375 -20.53 20.06 -8.51
N ALA A 376 -20.47 21.02 -7.58
CA ALA A 376 -20.99 20.87 -6.22
C ALA A 376 -22.52 21.03 -6.13
N LYS A 377 -23.17 21.62 -7.14
CA LYS A 377 -24.62 21.86 -7.12
C LYS A 377 -25.38 20.54 -7.06
N ASN A 378 -26.07 20.31 -5.94
CA ASN A 378 -26.83 19.08 -5.65
C ASN A 378 -25.96 17.81 -5.61
N THR A 379 -24.67 17.94 -5.30
CA THR A 379 -23.76 16.79 -5.11
C THR A 379 -22.91 16.97 -3.85
N GLU A 380 -22.24 15.90 -3.42
CA GLU A 380 -21.28 15.95 -2.31
C GLU A 380 -19.87 16.39 -2.74
N VAL A 381 -19.70 16.79 -4.01
CA VAL A 381 -18.40 17.14 -4.59
C VAL A 381 -17.85 18.40 -3.94
N ASN A 382 -16.58 18.38 -3.56
CA ASN A 382 -15.88 19.58 -3.10
C ASN A 382 -15.66 20.54 -4.30
N PRO A 383 -16.20 21.77 -4.29
CA PRO A 383 -16.13 22.70 -5.42
C PRO A 383 -14.68 23.11 -5.73
N TYR A 384 -13.82 23.22 -4.71
CA TYR A 384 -12.40 23.55 -4.89
C TYR A 384 -11.64 22.39 -5.57
N ALA A 385 -11.96 21.15 -5.21
CA ALA A 385 -11.35 19.99 -5.85
C ALA A 385 -11.79 19.82 -7.31
N ALA A 386 -13.06 20.09 -7.61
CA ALA A 386 -13.56 20.10 -8.98
C ALA A 386 -12.92 21.22 -9.82
N THR A 387 -12.76 22.41 -9.23
CA THR A 387 -12.05 23.55 -9.83
C THR A 387 -10.60 23.18 -10.16
N PHE A 388 -9.89 22.59 -9.19
CA PHE A 388 -8.49 22.19 -9.35
C PHE A 388 -8.31 21.13 -10.45
N ASN A 389 -9.22 20.15 -10.53
CA ASN A 389 -9.22 19.16 -11.61
C ASN A 389 -9.35 19.82 -13.00
N LEU A 390 -10.25 20.81 -13.15
CA LEU A 390 -10.40 21.53 -14.41
C LEU A 390 -9.13 22.33 -14.76
N MET A 391 -8.49 22.96 -13.78
CA MET A 391 -7.24 23.70 -13.99
C MET A 391 -6.11 22.79 -14.51
N ILE A 392 -5.95 21.60 -13.92
CA ILE A 392 -4.95 20.62 -14.38
C ILE A 392 -5.25 20.14 -15.80
N TYR A 393 -6.53 19.89 -16.09
CA TYR A 393 -6.95 19.45 -17.42
C TYR A 393 -6.66 20.50 -18.49
N ILE A 394 -7.03 21.77 -18.26
CA ILE A 394 -6.77 22.87 -19.20
C ILE A 394 -5.26 23.13 -19.31
N SER A 395 -4.53 23.10 -18.20
CA SER A 395 -3.07 23.20 -18.19
C SER A 395 -2.40 22.12 -19.07
N SER A 396 -2.90 20.88 -19.00
CA SER A 396 -2.41 19.78 -19.83
C SER A 396 -2.76 19.99 -21.31
N ALA A 397 -3.96 20.50 -21.59
CA ALA A 397 -4.43 20.79 -22.95
C ALA A 397 -3.65 21.92 -23.64
N ILE A 398 -3.26 22.95 -22.89
CA ILE A 398 -2.50 24.10 -23.40
C ILE A 398 -1.05 23.70 -23.75
N GLY A 399 -0.48 22.72 -23.04
CA GLY A 399 0.85 22.20 -23.34
C GLY A 399 1.99 23.11 -22.90
N ARG A 400 3.11 23.12 -23.64
CA ARG A 400 4.31 23.94 -23.32
C ARG A 400 4.39 25.24 -24.10
N ASP A 401 3.52 25.43 -25.09
CA ASP A 401 3.63 26.54 -26.04
C ASP A 401 3.24 27.88 -25.40
N VAL A 402 2.55 27.85 -24.26
CA VAL A 402 2.25 29.03 -23.45
C VAL A 402 3.13 29.06 -22.21
N PHE A 403 3.88 30.14 -22.06
CA PHE A 403 4.81 30.37 -20.96
C PHE A 403 4.98 31.85 -20.68
N PHE A 404 5.57 32.17 -19.53
CA PHE A 404 6.01 33.51 -19.18
C PHE A 404 7.43 33.46 -18.63
N TYR A 405 8.12 34.60 -18.70
CA TYR A 405 9.45 34.74 -18.12
C TYR A 405 9.35 35.19 -16.66
N VAL A 406 10.11 34.56 -15.78
CA VAL A 406 10.39 35.06 -14.43
C VAL A 406 11.91 35.20 -14.32
N GLY A 407 12.38 36.45 -14.35
CA GLY A 407 13.80 36.69 -14.58
C GLY A 407 14.23 36.14 -15.94
N ASN A 408 15.23 35.24 -15.93
CA ASN A 408 15.76 34.60 -17.14
C ASN A 408 15.16 33.21 -17.40
N ASP A 409 14.27 32.74 -16.54
CA ASP A 409 13.70 31.40 -16.62
C ASP A 409 12.32 31.39 -17.29
N ILE A 410 12.06 30.33 -18.06
CA ILE A 410 10.78 30.08 -18.72
C ILE A 410 9.89 29.26 -17.78
N HIS A 411 8.74 29.83 -17.44
CA HIS A 411 7.72 29.17 -16.63
C HIS A 411 6.52 28.81 -17.51
N HIS A 412 6.38 27.51 -17.80
CA HIS A 412 5.20 26.97 -18.46
C HIS A 412 4.00 26.93 -17.52
N ILE A 413 2.80 27.06 -18.07
CA ILE A 413 1.55 26.95 -17.30
C ILE A 413 1.20 25.48 -17.06
N ARG A 414 2.14 24.70 -16.49
CA ARG A 414 1.97 23.28 -16.15
C ARG A 414 1.65 23.10 -14.68
N LEU A 415 0.44 22.59 -14.41
CA LEU A 415 -0.03 22.28 -13.08
C LEU A 415 0.01 20.77 -12.87
N PHE A 416 0.68 20.36 -11.80
CA PHE A 416 0.68 18.98 -11.31
C PHE A 416 -0.11 18.95 -10.02
N GLY A 417 -1.09 18.05 -9.95
CA GLY A 417 -1.95 17.97 -8.77
C GLY A 417 -2.46 16.58 -8.52
N LEU A 418 -2.53 16.22 -7.25
CA LEU A 418 -3.05 14.95 -6.78
C LEU A 418 -4.20 15.21 -5.80
N HIS A 419 -5.39 14.73 -6.14
CA HIS A 419 -6.54 14.78 -5.25
C HIS A 419 -6.55 13.56 -4.31
N ILE A 420 -6.15 13.78 -3.06
CA ILE A 420 -6.15 12.76 -2.01
C ILE A 420 -7.38 12.93 -1.12
N GLY A 421 -8.07 11.82 -0.85
CA GLY A 421 -9.23 11.79 0.02
C GLY A 421 -9.62 10.34 0.36
N ARG A 422 -10.27 10.15 1.52
CA ARG A 422 -10.77 8.85 1.98
C ARG A 422 -11.69 8.25 0.90
N SER A 423 -11.53 6.96 0.59
CA SER A 423 -12.35 6.28 -0.43
C SER A 423 -13.85 6.41 -0.12
N SER A 424 -14.66 6.60 -1.17
CA SER A 424 -16.12 6.87 -1.10
C SER A 424 -16.56 8.19 -0.43
N LYS A 425 -15.76 8.78 0.48
CA LYS A 425 -16.07 10.07 1.14
C LYS A 425 -15.45 11.28 0.44
N GLY A 426 -14.24 11.14 -0.10
CA GLY A 426 -13.52 12.25 -0.75
C GLY A 426 -14.10 12.67 -2.10
N GLN A 427 -15.11 11.96 -2.61
CA GLN A 427 -15.80 12.24 -3.88
C GLN A 427 -14.82 12.50 -5.06
N LYS A 428 -13.66 11.83 -5.05
CA LYS A 428 -12.59 11.98 -6.06
C LYS A 428 -13.10 11.72 -7.48
N GLY A 429 -13.89 10.65 -7.63
CA GLY A 429 -14.55 10.32 -8.90
C GLY A 429 -15.64 11.32 -9.27
N GLY A 430 -16.40 11.82 -8.29
CA GLY A 430 -17.43 12.85 -8.50
C GLY A 430 -16.85 14.16 -9.02
N ALA A 431 -15.72 14.60 -8.44
CA ALA A 431 -14.96 15.77 -8.88
C ALA A 431 -14.40 15.66 -10.30
N HIS A 432 -14.33 14.45 -10.86
CA HIS A 432 -13.86 14.17 -12.22
C HIS A 432 -15.01 13.91 -13.21
N SER A 433 -16.18 13.49 -12.71
CA SER A 433 -17.34 13.11 -13.52
C SER A 433 -17.89 14.26 -14.39
N LEU A 434 -18.03 15.47 -13.82
CA LEU A 434 -18.49 16.62 -14.61
C LEU A 434 -17.50 16.97 -15.73
N LEU A 435 -16.19 16.91 -15.44
CA LEU A 435 -15.14 17.22 -16.40
C LEU A 435 -15.20 16.28 -17.60
N ASN A 436 -15.36 14.97 -17.35
CA ASN A 436 -15.50 13.98 -18.42
C ASN A 436 -16.73 14.23 -19.29
N ARG A 437 -17.85 14.62 -18.69
CA ARG A 437 -19.08 14.96 -19.43
C ARG A 437 -18.90 16.20 -20.30
N VAL A 438 -18.27 17.24 -19.75
CA VAL A 438 -17.99 18.49 -20.49
C VAL A 438 -17.01 18.22 -21.63
N SER A 439 -15.93 17.48 -21.37
CA SER A 439 -14.94 17.10 -22.38
C SER A 439 -15.57 16.29 -23.51
N TYR A 440 -16.41 15.30 -23.17
CA TYR A 440 -17.13 14.49 -24.16
C TYR A 440 -18.04 15.34 -25.05
N HIS A 441 -18.87 16.20 -24.47
CA HIS A 441 -19.76 17.06 -25.25
C HIS A 441 -19.02 18.14 -26.04
N LEU A 442 -17.89 18.64 -25.54
CA LEU A 442 -17.05 19.57 -26.28
C LEU A 442 -16.43 18.90 -27.51
N ALA A 443 -15.94 17.66 -27.36
CA ALA A 443 -15.41 16.88 -28.46
C ALA A 443 -16.48 16.53 -29.52
N GLU A 444 -17.73 16.31 -29.12
CA GLU A 444 -18.84 16.09 -30.07
C GLU A 444 -19.24 17.37 -30.83
N ARG A 445 -19.29 18.53 -30.14
CA ARG A 445 -19.82 19.77 -30.71
C ARG A 445 -18.77 20.58 -31.46
N GLU A 446 -17.56 20.70 -30.90
CA GLU A 446 -16.49 21.54 -31.41
C GLU A 446 -15.15 20.78 -31.34
N PRO A 447 -14.93 19.77 -32.20
CA PRO A 447 -13.77 18.88 -32.12
C PRO A 447 -12.42 19.61 -32.23
N THR A 448 -12.41 20.79 -32.86
CA THR A 448 -11.22 21.64 -33.02
C THR A 448 -10.83 22.38 -31.74
N LEU A 449 -11.78 22.58 -30.82
CA LEU A 449 -11.59 23.23 -29.52
C LEU A 449 -11.40 22.21 -28.39
N ALA A 450 -11.68 20.94 -28.64
CA ALA A 450 -11.46 19.88 -27.67
C ALA A 450 -9.95 19.59 -27.52
N PRO A 451 -9.44 19.46 -26.29
CA PRO A 451 -8.06 19.05 -26.06
C PRO A 451 -7.73 17.74 -26.74
N ARG A 452 -6.66 17.72 -27.53
CA ARG A 452 -6.17 16.49 -28.17
C ARG A 452 -5.62 15.56 -27.08
N LYS A 453 -6.15 14.34 -27.03
CA LYS A 453 -5.73 13.30 -26.08
C LYS A 453 -4.36 12.74 -26.41
#